data_AF-B9XT32-F1
#
_entry.id   AF-B9XT32-F1
#
_cell.length_a   1.000
_cell.length_b   1.000
_cell.length_c   1.000
_cell.angle_alpha   90.00
_cell.angle_beta   90.00
_cell.angle_gamma   90.00
#
_symmetry.space_group_name_H-M   'P 1'
#
loop_
_entity.id
_entity.type
_entity.pdbx_description
1 polymer ?
#
loop_
_entity_poly.entity_id
_entity_poly.type
_entity_poly.pdbx_seq_one_letter_code
_entity_poly.pdbx_strand_id
1 'polypeptide(L)'
;MRRNIHTLIGLGLIWAGSAPAASVLFDFNSDPTAGGLATIYGASTSWVPSDGAGYSTNASDGYLQITPAHNSQTGAIVFSDFDNGQIVGGFHMEADVRIGNGTGGTTPADGFCIAFARENDPALANPADSTKYALDSGNAQGPEEGTTTGIAVGFDAYANGGTDIRGIDLRVDGALTVFPMPTLNGSVTDTTSIQTGPNDGTGSPDTLGWAHLVVDLSTSGTLNVYY
;
A
#
# COMPACT_ATOMS: atom_id res chain seq x y z
N MET A 1 54.32 -33.55 35.58
CA MET A 1 54.31 -32.07 35.71
C MET A 1 53.44 -31.52 34.60
N ARG A 2 52.61 -30.51 34.90
CA ARG A 2 51.34 -30.16 34.22
C ARG A 2 51.51 -29.59 32.79
N ARG A 3 50.47 -29.84 31.96
CA ARG A 3 50.31 -29.48 30.53
C ARG A 3 50.23 -27.95 30.33
N ASN A 4 50.88 -27.48 29.25
CA ASN A 4 50.77 -26.11 28.75
C ASN A 4 49.38 -25.88 28.14
N ILE A 5 48.69 -24.82 28.59
CA ILE A 5 47.45 -24.34 27.98
C ILE A 5 47.81 -23.20 27.04
N HIS A 6 47.55 -23.37 25.75
CA HIS A 6 47.55 -22.28 24.77
C HIS A 6 46.16 -21.65 24.75
N THR A 7 46.05 -20.42 25.25
CA THR A 7 44.84 -19.62 25.14
C THR A 7 44.79 -18.99 23.75
N LEU A 8 43.89 -19.47 22.90
CA LEU A 8 43.53 -18.78 21.66
C LEU A 8 42.53 -17.67 22.01
N ILE A 9 42.91 -16.40 21.84
CA ILE A 9 41.97 -15.27 21.84
C ILE A 9 41.52 -15.10 20.39
N GLY A 10 40.33 -15.60 20.06
CA GLY A 10 39.69 -15.30 18.79
C GLY A 10 39.04 -13.92 18.86
N LEU A 11 39.61 -12.93 18.16
CA LEU A 11 38.90 -11.70 17.82
C LEU A 11 37.88 -12.03 16.73
N GLY A 12 36.61 -12.20 17.11
CA GLY A 12 35.49 -12.13 16.18
C GLY A 12 35.18 -10.66 15.90
N LEU A 13 35.61 -10.15 14.75
CA LEU A 13 35.10 -8.89 14.22
C LEU A 13 33.68 -9.16 13.72
N ILE A 14 32.67 -8.96 14.59
CA ILE A 14 31.28 -8.94 14.15
C ILE A 14 31.09 -7.59 13.46
N TRP A 15 31.22 -7.58 12.13
CA TRP A 15 30.79 -6.47 11.32
C TRP A 15 29.25 -6.48 11.34
N ALA A 16 28.67 -5.86 12.37
CA ALA A 16 27.27 -5.45 12.35
C ALA A 16 27.17 -4.29 11.37
N GLY A 17 27.28 -4.58 10.07
CA GLY A 17 26.90 -3.64 9.04
C GLY A 17 25.41 -3.41 9.22
N SER A 18 25.03 -2.23 9.71
CA SER A 18 23.69 -1.72 9.49
C SER A 18 23.48 -1.74 7.98
N ALA A 19 22.59 -2.60 7.48
CA ALA A 19 22.14 -2.49 6.11
C ALA A 19 21.69 -1.03 5.91
N PRO A 20 22.18 -0.32 4.87
CA PRO A 20 21.67 1.01 4.59
C PRO A 20 20.16 0.90 4.41
N ALA A 21 19.39 1.64 5.21
CA ALA A 21 17.98 1.83 4.93
C ALA A 21 17.91 2.84 3.79
N ALA A 22 17.46 2.42 2.61
CA ALA A 22 17.11 3.38 1.58
C ALA A 22 15.98 4.28 2.10
N SER A 23 16.00 5.54 1.72
CA SER A 23 14.93 6.49 2.03
C SER A 23 14.65 7.31 0.79
N VAL A 24 13.38 7.34 0.39
CA VAL A 24 12.91 8.07 -0.78
C VAL A 24 11.67 8.83 -0.37
N LEU A 25 11.60 10.10 -0.77
CA LEU A 25 10.43 10.96 -0.62
C LEU A 25 9.81 11.19 -1.99
N PHE A 26 8.51 10.95 -2.08
CA PHE A 26 7.70 11.29 -3.24
C PHE A 26 6.77 12.45 -2.88
N ASP A 27 7.13 13.66 -3.28
CA ASP A 27 6.27 14.84 -3.13
C ASP A 27 5.30 15.03 -4.30
N PHE A 28 5.48 14.24 -5.35
CA PHE A 28 4.72 14.25 -6.61
C PHE A 28 4.64 15.61 -7.31
N ASN A 29 5.56 16.55 -7.01
CA ASN A 29 5.74 17.80 -7.75
C ASN A 29 6.34 17.58 -9.15
N SER A 30 6.77 16.34 -9.44
CA SER A 30 7.26 15.90 -10.74
C SER A 30 6.85 14.45 -10.97
N ASP A 31 6.68 14.07 -12.24
CA ASP A 31 6.31 12.71 -12.64
C ASP A 31 7.35 11.69 -12.17
N PRO A 32 7.02 10.79 -11.22
CA PRO A 32 7.97 9.80 -10.71
C PRO A 32 8.31 8.72 -11.76
N THR A 33 7.52 8.58 -12.82
CA THR A 33 7.78 7.63 -13.90
C THR A 33 8.83 8.14 -14.88
N ALA A 34 8.90 9.46 -15.09
CA ALA A 34 9.90 10.07 -15.96
C ALA A 34 11.34 9.87 -15.43
N GLY A 35 11.48 9.79 -14.11
CA GLY A 35 12.75 9.48 -13.42
C GLY A 35 13.04 7.99 -13.23
N GLY A 36 12.13 7.10 -13.64
CA GLY A 36 12.25 5.66 -13.41
C GLY A 36 12.15 5.25 -11.94
N LEU A 37 11.53 6.07 -11.09
CA LEU A 37 11.33 5.76 -9.66
C LEU A 37 10.05 4.94 -9.41
N ALA A 38 9.11 4.98 -10.35
CA ALA A 38 7.90 4.19 -10.34
C ALA A 38 7.51 3.76 -11.75
N THR A 39 6.84 2.62 -11.86
CA THR A 39 6.20 2.13 -13.09
C THR A 39 4.70 2.04 -12.85
N ILE A 40 3.93 2.57 -13.79
CA ILE A 40 2.47 2.59 -13.75
C ILE A 40 1.90 1.49 -14.65
N TYR A 41 0.93 0.76 -14.13
CA TYR A 41 0.21 -0.31 -14.80
C TYR A 41 -1.29 -0.05 -14.74
N GLY A 42 -2.01 -0.37 -15.82
CA GLY A 42 -3.44 -0.10 -15.95
C GLY A 42 -3.72 1.14 -16.80
N ALA A 43 -4.79 1.10 -17.61
CA ALA A 43 -5.06 2.14 -18.60
C ALA A 43 -5.50 3.48 -17.97
N SER A 44 -5.98 3.45 -16.73
CA SER A 44 -6.55 4.61 -16.03
C SER A 44 -5.72 5.06 -14.83
N THR A 45 -4.58 4.40 -14.61
CA THR A 45 -3.60 4.76 -13.60
C THR A 45 -2.66 5.82 -14.18
N SER A 46 -2.39 6.88 -13.42
CA SER A 46 -1.60 8.01 -13.92
C SER A 46 -0.99 8.83 -12.79
N TRP A 47 0.07 9.56 -13.11
CA TRP A 47 0.46 10.73 -12.32
C TRP A 47 -0.39 11.93 -12.72
N VAL A 48 -0.91 12.65 -11.74
CA VAL A 48 -1.72 13.85 -11.91
C VAL A 48 -0.94 15.02 -11.29
N PRO A 49 -0.68 16.11 -12.03
CA PRO A 49 0.28 17.16 -11.63
C PRO A 49 -0.31 18.23 -10.67
N SER A 50 -1.47 17.97 -10.08
CA SER A 50 -2.18 18.89 -9.19
C SER A 50 -3.16 18.13 -8.30
N ASP A 51 -3.73 18.82 -7.30
CA ASP A 51 -4.74 18.29 -6.37
C ASP A 51 -4.23 17.17 -5.44
N GLY A 52 -2.91 17.11 -5.23
CA GLY A 52 -2.29 16.29 -4.18
C GLY A 52 -2.56 16.79 -2.77
N ALA A 53 -2.09 16.05 -1.76
CA ALA A 53 -2.35 16.33 -0.34
C ALA A 53 -1.94 17.75 0.10
N GLY A 54 -0.82 18.26 -0.44
CA GLY A 54 -0.34 19.61 -0.15
C GLY A 54 -0.93 20.71 -1.05
N TYR A 55 -1.92 20.41 -1.92
CA TYR A 55 -2.48 21.36 -2.90
C TYR A 55 -2.94 22.69 -2.29
N SER A 56 -3.48 22.65 -1.06
CA SER A 56 -3.89 23.84 -0.31
C SER A 56 -2.74 24.81 0.00
N THR A 57 -1.49 24.32 -0.04
CA THR A 57 -0.25 25.07 0.22
C THR A 57 0.64 25.21 -1.02
N ASN A 58 0.56 24.30 -1.98
CA ASN A 58 1.25 24.35 -3.26
C ASN A 58 0.38 23.75 -4.38
N ALA A 59 -0.08 24.59 -5.30
CA ALA A 59 -0.99 24.18 -6.38
C ALA A 59 -0.37 23.18 -7.39
N SER A 60 0.95 22.97 -7.33
CA SER A 60 1.66 21.98 -8.15
C SER A 60 1.88 20.63 -7.46
N ASP A 61 1.44 20.48 -6.20
CA ASP A 61 1.50 19.18 -5.54
C ASP A 61 0.56 18.21 -6.27
N GLY A 62 1.15 17.20 -6.89
CA GLY A 62 0.44 16.15 -7.63
C GLY A 62 0.12 14.92 -6.78
N TYR A 63 -0.39 13.88 -7.44
CA TYR A 63 -0.63 12.59 -6.83
C TYR A 63 -0.55 11.45 -7.86
N LEU A 64 -0.50 10.21 -7.37
CA LEU A 64 -0.68 9.02 -8.20
C LEU A 64 -2.13 8.54 -8.10
N GLN A 65 -2.84 8.56 -9.22
CA GLN A 65 -4.17 8.00 -9.33
C GLN A 65 -4.07 6.52 -9.65
N ILE A 66 -4.64 5.65 -8.81
CA ILE A 66 -4.73 4.21 -9.10
C ILE A 66 -5.92 3.95 -10.04
N THR A 67 -7.11 4.36 -9.64
CA THR A 67 -8.33 4.29 -10.44
C THR A 67 -9.12 5.61 -10.31
N PRO A 68 -9.73 6.11 -11.39
CA PRO A 68 -10.75 7.14 -11.28
C PRO A 68 -12.07 6.51 -10.77
N ALA A 69 -13.04 7.35 -10.39
CA ALA A 69 -14.38 6.92 -9.96
C ALA A 69 -15.26 6.41 -11.12
N HIS A 70 -14.77 5.41 -11.84
CA HIS A 70 -15.44 4.72 -12.94
C HIS A 70 -15.43 3.21 -12.69
N ASN A 71 -16.42 2.51 -13.24
CA ASN A 71 -16.52 1.06 -13.08
C ASN A 71 -15.43 0.33 -13.86
N SER A 72 -15.08 -0.87 -13.39
CA SER A 72 -14.20 -1.83 -14.08
C SER A 72 -12.82 -1.25 -14.38
N GLN A 73 -12.25 -0.55 -13.40
CA GLN A 73 -10.89 -0.03 -13.45
C GLN A 73 -9.98 -0.91 -12.61
N THR A 74 -8.76 -1.10 -13.07
CA THR A 74 -7.71 -1.80 -12.33
C THR A 74 -6.40 -1.11 -12.63
N GLY A 75 -5.61 -0.93 -11.59
CA GLY A 75 -4.40 -0.14 -11.63
C GLY A 75 -3.41 -0.60 -10.58
N ALA A 76 -2.13 -0.42 -10.87
CA ALA A 76 -1.07 -0.66 -9.91
C ALA A 76 0.11 0.28 -10.18
N ILE A 77 0.81 0.64 -9.11
CA ILE A 77 2.07 1.35 -9.18
C ILE A 77 3.11 0.45 -8.53
N VAL A 78 4.18 0.15 -9.27
CA VAL A 78 5.34 -0.57 -8.73
C VAL A 78 6.48 0.42 -8.60
N PHE A 79 6.88 0.69 -7.36
CA PHE A 79 8.06 1.49 -7.08
C PHE A 79 9.33 0.72 -7.40
N SER A 80 10.35 1.42 -7.90
CA SER A 80 11.65 0.84 -8.17
C SER A 80 12.31 0.36 -6.87
N ASP A 81 13.20 -0.61 -7.00
CA ASP A 81 13.99 -1.08 -5.87
C ASP A 81 14.99 0.02 -5.45
N PHE A 82 14.82 0.54 -4.24
CA PHE A 82 15.69 1.58 -3.67
C PHE A 82 16.80 1.00 -2.79
N ASP A 83 16.70 -0.29 -2.46
CA ASP A 83 17.61 -1.01 -1.57
C ASP A 83 18.66 -1.83 -2.35
N ASN A 84 18.73 -1.68 -3.69
CA ASN A 84 19.75 -2.30 -4.54
C ASN A 84 19.86 -3.83 -4.36
N GLY A 85 18.70 -4.49 -4.35
CA GLY A 85 18.52 -5.92 -4.23
C GLY A 85 18.74 -6.48 -2.84
N GLN A 86 18.88 -5.62 -1.82
CA GLN A 86 18.99 -6.09 -0.44
C GLN A 86 17.67 -6.64 0.09
N ILE A 87 17.76 -7.57 1.03
CA ILE A 87 16.59 -8.09 1.74
C ILE A 87 16.07 -7.00 2.67
N VAL A 88 14.82 -6.59 2.46
CA VAL A 88 14.11 -5.67 3.36
C VAL A 88 13.71 -6.43 4.62
N GLY A 89 14.46 -6.20 5.71
CA GLY A 89 14.16 -6.77 7.03
C GLY A 89 13.09 -6.01 7.82
N GLY A 90 12.74 -4.81 7.36
CA GLY A 90 11.75 -3.91 7.93
C GLY A 90 11.67 -2.64 7.08
N PHE A 91 10.55 -1.94 7.12
CA PHE A 91 10.33 -0.70 6.38
C PHE A 91 9.39 0.23 7.14
N HIS A 92 9.49 1.51 6.81
CA HIS A 92 8.58 2.55 7.28
C HIS A 92 8.06 3.30 6.07
N MET A 93 6.75 3.25 5.87
CA MET A 93 6.07 3.94 4.78
C MET A 93 5.04 4.90 5.35
N GLU A 94 5.08 6.14 4.87
CA GLU A 94 4.03 7.13 5.08
C GLU A 94 3.46 7.53 3.73
N ALA A 95 2.15 7.69 3.65
CA ALA A 95 1.47 8.18 2.47
C ALA A 95 0.20 8.92 2.87
N ASP A 96 -0.10 10.01 2.16
CA ASP A 96 -1.43 10.60 2.20
C ASP A 96 -2.28 9.95 1.10
N VAL A 97 -3.43 9.38 1.49
CA VAL A 97 -4.32 8.63 0.58
C VAL A 97 -5.73 9.22 0.57
N ARG A 98 -6.41 9.12 -0.57
CA ARG A 98 -7.77 9.62 -0.76
C ARG A 98 -8.57 8.62 -1.58
N ILE A 99 -9.69 8.17 -1.02
CA ILE A 99 -10.58 7.15 -1.59
C ILE A 99 -12.04 7.44 -1.22
N GLY A 100 -12.97 7.23 -2.15
CA GLY A 100 -14.40 7.43 -1.92
C GLY A 100 -15.15 7.98 -3.14
N ASN A 101 -16.32 8.56 -2.87
CA ASN A 101 -17.23 9.24 -3.80
C ASN A 101 -17.47 8.53 -5.15
N GLY A 102 -18.27 7.47 -5.16
CA GLY A 102 -18.61 6.70 -6.36
C GLY A 102 -19.59 7.44 -7.29
N THR A 103 -19.52 7.19 -8.59
CA THR A 103 -20.43 7.80 -9.57
C THR A 103 -21.85 7.24 -9.47
N GLY A 104 -22.87 8.11 -9.47
CA GLY A 104 -24.29 7.72 -9.47
C GLY A 104 -24.83 7.30 -8.10
N GLY A 105 -24.12 7.63 -7.02
CA GLY A 105 -24.51 7.30 -5.65
C GLY A 105 -24.31 5.82 -5.29
N THR A 106 -23.56 5.08 -6.12
CA THR A 106 -23.12 3.72 -5.79
C THR A 106 -22.14 3.75 -4.63
N THR A 107 -22.13 2.70 -3.80
CA THR A 107 -21.11 2.53 -2.77
C THR A 107 -19.72 2.60 -3.42
N PRO A 108 -18.81 3.47 -2.95
CA PRO A 108 -17.44 3.51 -3.47
C PRO A 108 -16.75 2.17 -3.22
N ALA A 109 -16.12 1.63 -4.26
CA ALA A 109 -15.57 0.27 -4.31
C ALA A 109 -14.39 0.23 -5.30
N ASP A 110 -13.54 -0.79 -5.30
CA ASP A 110 -13.52 -1.93 -4.37
C ASP A 110 -12.56 -1.68 -3.18
N GLY A 111 -11.42 -1.03 -3.44
CA GLY A 111 -10.44 -0.70 -2.41
C GLY A 111 -9.07 -0.40 -3.02
N PHE A 112 -8.03 -0.48 -2.20
CA PHE A 112 -6.64 -0.50 -2.65
C PHE A 112 -5.79 -1.33 -1.69
N CYS A 113 -4.54 -1.62 -2.04
CA CYS A 113 -3.59 -2.22 -1.12
C CYS A 113 -2.23 -1.54 -1.16
N ILE A 114 -1.46 -1.75 -0.10
CA ILE A 114 -0.02 -1.56 -0.06
C ILE A 114 0.60 -2.95 0.11
N ALA A 115 1.42 -3.37 -0.84
CA ALA A 115 2.01 -4.69 -0.85
C ALA A 115 3.54 -4.64 -0.98
N PHE A 116 4.21 -5.40 -0.13
CA PHE A 116 5.61 -5.76 -0.25
C PHE A 116 5.70 -7.23 -0.63
N ALA A 117 5.73 -7.48 -1.94
CA ALA A 117 5.68 -8.81 -2.52
C ALA A 117 7.08 -9.37 -2.81
N ARG A 118 7.21 -10.69 -2.90
CA ARG A 118 8.45 -11.29 -3.43
C ARG A 118 8.53 -11.06 -4.93
N GLU A 119 9.75 -11.03 -5.47
CA GLU A 119 10.02 -10.79 -6.91
C GLU A 119 9.24 -11.73 -7.85
N ASN A 120 8.86 -12.92 -7.37
CA ASN A 120 8.15 -13.93 -8.13
C ASN A 120 6.64 -13.98 -7.83
N ASP A 121 6.10 -12.99 -7.11
CA ASP A 121 4.66 -12.92 -6.87
C ASP A 121 3.90 -12.81 -8.20
N PRO A 122 2.80 -13.57 -8.40
CA PRO A 122 1.99 -13.48 -9.60
C PRO A 122 1.53 -12.05 -9.93
N ALA A 123 1.25 -11.22 -8.92
CA ALA A 123 0.83 -9.83 -9.11
C ALA A 123 1.90 -9.00 -9.83
N LEU A 124 3.19 -9.24 -9.56
CA LEU A 124 4.28 -8.51 -10.21
C LEU A 124 4.49 -8.92 -11.69
N ALA A 125 4.02 -10.11 -12.09
CA ALA A 125 4.12 -10.55 -13.47
C ALA A 125 3.17 -9.79 -14.41
N ASN A 126 2.01 -9.37 -13.90
CA ASN A 126 1.07 -8.51 -14.62
C ASN A 126 0.22 -7.68 -13.63
N PRO A 127 0.75 -6.56 -13.11
CA PRO A 127 0.08 -5.77 -12.07
C PRO A 127 -1.27 -5.15 -12.49
N ALA A 128 -1.54 -5.07 -13.80
CA ALA A 128 -2.83 -4.60 -14.31
C ALA A 128 -3.92 -5.70 -14.39
N ASP A 129 -3.59 -6.95 -14.10
CA ASP A 129 -4.49 -8.10 -14.19
C ASP A 129 -4.97 -8.49 -12.79
N SER A 130 -6.22 -8.16 -12.48
CA SER A 130 -6.85 -8.45 -11.18
C SER A 130 -6.82 -9.95 -10.82
N THR A 131 -6.73 -10.85 -11.81
CA THR A 131 -6.63 -12.29 -11.58
C THR A 131 -5.26 -12.75 -11.03
N LYS A 132 -4.32 -11.83 -10.83
CA LYS A 132 -3.00 -12.12 -10.27
C LYS A 132 -2.88 -11.84 -8.78
N TYR A 133 -3.89 -11.21 -8.19
CA TYR A 133 -3.92 -10.87 -6.78
C TYR A 133 -4.54 -12.00 -5.94
N ALA A 134 -4.43 -11.84 -4.62
CA ALA A 134 -4.93 -12.80 -3.65
C ALA A 134 -6.47 -12.92 -3.71
N LEU A 135 -6.96 -13.98 -3.05
CA LEU A 135 -8.38 -14.31 -2.93
C LEU A 135 -8.82 -14.15 -1.47
N ASP A 136 -9.95 -13.50 -1.21
CA ASP A 136 -10.69 -13.71 0.04
C ASP A 136 -11.74 -14.83 -0.08
N SER A 137 -12.07 -15.42 1.05
CA SER A 137 -13.19 -16.30 1.33
C SER A 137 -14.55 -15.66 1.04
N GLY A 138 -14.91 -15.59 -0.24
CA GLY A 138 -16.23 -15.11 -0.67
C GLY A 138 -16.19 -14.23 -1.91
N ASN A 139 -15.01 -13.76 -2.30
CA ASN A 139 -14.82 -12.87 -3.44
C ASN A 139 -13.98 -13.51 -4.56
N ALA A 140 -14.07 -12.95 -5.76
CA ALA A 140 -13.12 -13.20 -6.83
C ALA A 140 -11.80 -12.45 -6.55
N GLN A 141 -10.75 -12.73 -7.31
CA GLN A 141 -9.44 -12.07 -7.16
C GLN A 141 -9.56 -10.56 -7.41
N GLY A 142 -8.98 -9.76 -6.51
CA GLY A 142 -9.05 -8.30 -6.53
C GLY A 142 -7.75 -7.65 -6.08
N PRO A 143 -7.30 -6.52 -6.68
CA PRO A 143 -6.10 -5.82 -6.25
C PRO A 143 -6.13 -5.32 -4.80
N GLU A 144 -7.30 -5.00 -4.27
CA GLU A 144 -7.53 -4.60 -2.87
C GLU A 144 -7.12 -5.69 -1.87
N GLU A 145 -7.23 -6.95 -2.28
CA GLU A 145 -6.86 -8.12 -1.47
C GLU A 145 -5.35 -8.27 -1.29
N GLY A 146 -4.55 -7.58 -2.11
CA GLY A 146 -3.10 -7.63 -2.05
C GLY A 146 -2.48 -8.88 -2.67
N THR A 147 -1.22 -9.14 -2.33
CA THR A 147 -0.38 -10.15 -2.98
C THR A 147 -0.44 -11.51 -2.28
N THR A 148 -0.03 -12.56 -2.99
CA THR A 148 -0.04 -13.94 -2.46
C THR A 148 1.22 -14.29 -1.67
N THR A 149 2.25 -13.47 -1.78
CA THR A 149 3.53 -13.58 -1.09
C THR A 149 3.87 -12.28 -0.39
N GLY A 150 4.73 -12.37 0.63
CA GLY A 150 5.21 -11.22 1.38
C GLY A 150 4.14 -10.69 2.32
N ILE A 151 4.04 -9.37 2.42
CA ILE A 151 3.05 -8.68 3.26
C ILE A 151 2.19 -7.81 2.37
N ALA A 152 0.87 -7.87 2.54
CA ALA A 152 -0.04 -6.90 1.94
C ALA A 152 -1.03 -6.37 2.99
N VAL A 153 -1.29 -5.08 2.92
CA VAL A 153 -2.29 -4.37 3.70
C VAL A 153 -3.34 -3.86 2.70
N GLY A 154 -4.46 -4.56 2.62
CA GLY A 154 -5.64 -4.19 1.87
C GLY A 154 -6.52 -3.23 2.65
N PHE A 155 -7.17 -2.33 1.92
CA PHE A 155 -8.14 -1.36 2.42
C PHE A 155 -9.43 -1.60 1.65
N ASP A 156 -10.20 -2.57 2.13
CA ASP A 156 -11.46 -3.01 1.51
C ASP A 156 -12.59 -2.02 1.84
N ALA A 157 -13.03 -1.31 0.81
CA ALA A 157 -14.08 -0.32 0.87
C ALA A 157 -15.48 -0.92 0.65
N TYR A 158 -15.59 -2.20 0.25
CA TYR A 158 -16.83 -2.79 -0.21
C TYR A 158 -17.05 -4.23 0.30
N ALA A 159 -18.06 -4.41 1.15
CA ALA A 159 -18.49 -5.76 1.55
C ALA A 159 -19.31 -6.43 0.43
N ASN A 160 -18.72 -7.42 -0.26
CA ASN A 160 -19.33 -8.36 -1.19
C ASN A 160 -20.30 -9.34 -0.51
N GLY A 161 -20.27 -9.40 0.83
CA GLY A 161 -21.21 -10.14 1.68
C GLY A 161 -20.70 -11.53 2.10
N GLY A 162 -21.49 -12.23 2.91
CA GLY A 162 -21.03 -13.47 3.54
C GLY A 162 -20.09 -13.17 4.71
N THR A 163 -18.86 -13.66 4.64
CA THR A 163 -17.80 -13.39 5.64
C THR A 163 -16.93 -12.20 5.30
N ASP A 164 -17.01 -11.72 4.05
CA ASP A 164 -16.31 -10.54 3.58
C ASP A 164 -16.95 -9.26 4.18
N ILE A 165 -16.08 -8.40 4.71
CA ILE A 165 -16.44 -7.19 5.43
C ILE A 165 -15.47 -6.07 5.09
N ARG A 166 -16.02 -4.85 5.00
CA ARG A 166 -15.20 -3.63 4.91
C ARG A 166 -14.21 -3.55 6.05
N GLY A 167 -12.96 -3.29 5.72
CA GLY A 167 -11.91 -3.30 6.71
C GLY A 167 -10.51 -3.18 6.14
N ILE A 168 -9.57 -3.40 7.03
CA ILE A 168 -8.17 -3.59 6.68
C ILE A 168 -7.89 -5.09 6.61
N ASP A 169 -7.41 -5.53 5.45
CA ASP A 169 -7.01 -6.91 5.20
C ASP A 169 -5.51 -7.05 5.33
N LEU A 170 -5.06 -7.77 6.35
CA LEU A 170 -3.66 -8.09 6.52
C LEU A 170 -3.38 -9.48 5.94
N ARG A 171 -2.55 -9.53 4.89
CA ARG A 171 -2.00 -10.78 4.35
C ARG A 171 -0.54 -10.94 4.68
N VAL A 172 -0.18 -12.13 5.15
CA VAL A 172 1.20 -12.59 5.28
C VAL A 172 1.32 -13.92 4.55
N ASP A 173 2.04 -13.94 3.43
CA ASP A 173 2.18 -15.11 2.56
C ASP A 173 0.82 -15.77 2.21
N GLY A 174 -0.15 -14.92 1.87
CA GLY A 174 -1.51 -15.30 1.49
C GLY A 174 -2.44 -15.61 2.66
N ALA A 175 -1.93 -15.78 3.89
CA ALA A 175 -2.75 -15.96 5.08
C ALA A 175 -3.39 -14.63 5.50
N LEU A 176 -4.72 -14.60 5.62
CA LEU A 176 -5.53 -13.40 5.84
C LEU A 176 -5.90 -13.20 7.32
N THR A 177 -5.92 -11.95 7.76
CA THR A 177 -6.57 -11.46 8.98
C THR A 177 -7.28 -10.15 8.66
N VAL A 178 -8.54 -10.01 9.07
CA VAL A 178 -9.39 -8.85 8.73
C VAL A 178 -9.67 -8.01 9.97
N PHE A 179 -9.59 -6.68 9.84
CA PHE A 179 -9.89 -5.70 10.88
C PHE A 179 -11.07 -4.82 10.44
N PRO A 180 -12.26 -4.93 11.08
CA PRO A 180 -13.46 -4.25 10.60
C PRO A 180 -13.36 -2.71 10.63
N MET A 181 -13.76 -2.07 9.54
CA MET A 181 -14.00 -0.62 9.43
C MET A 181 -15.39 -0.39 8.79
N PRO A 182 -16.47 -0.53 9.58
CA PRO A 182 -17.82 -0.71 9.05
C PRO A 182 -18.49 0.56 8.52
N THR A 183 -17.99 1.75 8.87
CA THR A 183 -18.63 3.02 8.51
C THR A 183 -18.43 3.33 7.04
N LEU A 184 -19.52 3.63 6.35
CA LEU A 184 -19.48 4.05 4.95
C LEU A 184 -19.39 5.57 4.85
N ASN A 185 -18.51 6.04 3.97
CA ASN A 185 -18.41 7.45 3.61
C ASN A 185 -18.19 8.34 4.86
N GLY A 186 -17.38 7.84 5.80
CA GLY A 186 -16.98 8.59 6.99
C GLY A 186 -16.21 9.85 6.60
N SER A 187 -16.09 10.79 7.52
CA SER A 187 -15.19 11.93 7.35
C SER A 187 -13.73 11.46 7.25
N VAL A 188 -12.83 12.27 6.70
CA VAL A 188 -11.38 11.96 6.63
C VAL A 188 -10.74 11.58 7.98
N THR A 189 -11.32 11.97 9.11
CA THR A 189 -10.83 11.62 10.47
C THR A 189 -11.61 10.49 11.13
N ASP A 190 -12.49 9.80 10.40
CA ASP A 190 -13.28 8.69 10.93
C ASP A 190 -12.49 7.38 10.86
N THR A 191 -11.90 7.00 12.00
CA THR A 191 -11.08 5.78 12.13
C THR A 191 -11.88 4.47 12.01
N THR A 192 -13.17 4.55 11.66
CA THR A 192 -14.03 3.38 11.40
C THR A 192 -14.46 3.27 9.94
N SER A 193 -13.95 4.13 9.05
CA SER A 193 -14.27 4.20 7.62
C SER A 193 -13.01 4.07 6.77
N ILE A 194 -13.05 3.25 5.72
CA ILE A 194 -12.02 3.23 4.66
C ILE A 194 -12.19 4.43 3.72
N GLN A 195 -13.42 4.91 3.49
CA GLN A 195 -13.61 6.11 2.67
C GLN A 195 -13.20 7.36 3.44
N THR A 196 -12.71 8.35 2.71
CA THR A 196 -12.11 9.59 3.23
C THR A 196 -13.03 10.81 3.11
N GLY A 197 -14.33 10.59 2.93
CA GLY A 197 -15.33 11.64 2.84
C GLY A 197 -16.71 11.14 2.40
N PRO A 198 -17.69 12.04 2.31
CA PRO A 198 -19.04 11.73 1.85
C PRO A 198 -19.07 11.26 0.39
N ASN A 199 -20.12 10.51 0.05
CA ASN A 199 -20.46 10.16 -1.32
C ASN A 199 -21.64 11.01 -1.80
N ASP A 200 -21.38 11.92 -2.73
CA ASP A 200 -22.39 12.79 -3.35
C ASP A 200 -22.83 12.30 -4.74
N GLY A 201 -22.24 11.19 -5.21
CA GLY A 201 -22.59 10.57 -6.47
C GLY A 201 -21.93 11.19 -7.69
N THR A 202 -21.07 12.21 -7.53
CA THR A 202 -20.46 12.92 -8.67
C THR A 202 -19.24 12.22 -9.23
N GLY A 203 -18.59 11.35 -8.46
CA GLY A 203 -17.27 10.82 -8.82
C GLY A 203 -16.12 11.81 -8.58
N SER A 204 -16.42 13.04 -8.13
CA SER A 204 -15.40 14.07 -7.93
C SER A 204 -14.64 13.86 -6.62
N PRO A 205 -13.32 14.00 -6.57
CA PRO A 205 -12.58 13.90 -5.32
C PRO A 205 -12.76 15.14 -4.41
N ASP A 206 -13.42 16.21 -4.86
CA ASP A 206 -13.52 17.50 -4.14
C ASP A 206 -14.18 17.41 -2.75
N THR A 207 -14.99 16.38 -2.52
CA THR A 207 -15.66 16.14 -1.24
C THR A 207 -14.86 15.25 -0.29
N LEU A 208 -13.75 14.69 -0.76
CA LEU A 208 -12.89 13.78 0.00
C LEU A 208 -11.68 14.51 0.59
N GLY A 209 -11.17 13.99 1.70
CA GLY A 209 -9.92 14.45 2.29
C GLY A 209 -8.75 13.50 2.01
N TRP A 210 -7.53 13.99 2.19
CA TRP A 210 -6.33 13.16 2.22
C TRP A 210 -6.11 12.65 3.65
N ALA A 211 -6.21 11.34 3.86
CA ALA A 211 -5.96 10.66 5.12
C ALA A 211 -4.50 10.21 5.20
N HIS A 212 -3.89 10.43 6.37
CA HIS A 212 -2.49 10.06 6.60
C HIS A 212 -2.39 8.59 7.00
N LEU A 213 -1.73 7.79 6.17
CA LEU A 213 -1.51 6.38 6.35
C LEU A 213 -0.04 6.10 6.70
N VAL A 214 0.18 5.30 7.74
CA VAL A 214 1.49 4.79 8.12
C VAL A 214 1.48 3.26 8.15
N VAL A 215 2.47 2.64 7.49
CA VAL A 215 2.75 1.20 7.57
C VAL A 215 4.18 1.01 8.04
N ASP A 216 4.34 0.46 9.24
CA ASP A 216 5.63 0.30 9.91
C ASP A 216 5.89 -1.18 10.23
N LEU A 217 6.82 -1.79 9.49
CA LEU A 217 7.32 -3.12 9.76
C LEU A 217 8.68 -3.01 10.45
N SER A 218 8.70 -3.28 11.74
CA SER A 218 9.95 -3.37 12.51
C SER A 218 10.80 -4.57 12.08
N THR A 219 12.11 -4.48 12.32
CA THR A 219 13.06 -5.58 12.09
C THR A 219 12.84 -6.81 13.00
N SER A 220 11.99 -6.68 14.03
CA SER A 220 11.53 -7.78 14.86
C SER A 220 10.26 -8.47 14.34
N GLY A 221 9.71 -8.02 13.20
CA GLY A 221 8.52 -8.59 12.59
C GLY A 221 7.20 -8.09 13.19
N THR A 222 7.21 -7.02 13.98
CA THR A 222 5.99 -6.31 14.40
C THR A 222 5.57 -5.35 13.30
N LEU A 223 4.34 -5.50 12.80
CA LEU A 223 3.70 -4.60 11.85
C LEU A 223 2.70 -3.71 12.59
N ASN A 224 2.83 -2.39 12.42
CA ASN A 224 1.84 -1.40 12.86
C ASN A 224 1.25 -0.72 11.63
N VAL A 225 -0.07 -0.54 11.63
CA VAL A 225 -0.80 0.20 10.60
C VAL A 225 -1.61 1.29 11.29
N TYR A 226 -1.47 2.53 10.82
CA TYR A 226 -2.23 3.67 11.30
C TYR A 226 -2.99 4.27 10.12
N TYR A 227 -4.31 4.40 10.27
CA TYR A 227 -5.25 4.85 9.26
C TYR A 227 -6.38 5.64 9.92
#